data_AF-B0G132-F1
#
_entry.id   AF-B0G132-F1
#
_cell.length_a   1.000
_cell.length_b   1.000
_cell.length_c   1.000
_cell.angle_alpha   90.00
_cell.angle_beta   90.00
_cell.angle_gamma   90.00
#
_symmetry.space_group_name_H-M   'P 1'
#
loop_
_entity.id
_entity.type
_entity.pdbx_description
1 polymer ?
#
loop_
_entity_poly.entity_id
_entity_poly.type
_entity_poly.pdbx_seq_one_letter_code
_entity_poly.pdbx_strand_id
1 'polypeptide(L)'
;MSAAPPPSIYTESFSTSSNNTTESESINVEETRENILSGFSFEEYFQVSESISVIIKNNFKKIALQLPDYLLWASSELSNKIQNSVPLEYGIKVFILGDTSYGSCCVDEVTSSHLKSDFIIHYGHSCLSPSSKIPVQYVFGKKKNFNVDKFSIELNKLVESKKEENFVIFYDLLYHHNRDSIENLYKNNDNIIVTNINNFNNIYLNNSFKNNKLNETQNCNNNYNNDCCGSDNNNNNNDSGCCGGNNNNNNNNSGCCQSQSQQQQQQNDCCQQKLNNEINNENDNNNEELISGRKIEFKNEKDIKKFNFIWIGEESLTLTNLLMNFNQQMVYRYYIDDNKLLQETLPRNKSLMRRYHISEKCKDASIIGIVVSTLSVQKYSETIDGLKKLIIASGKKPYVFVVGRLNVPKLANFSEIDIYVIVACHENTMVDSKDFYKPIATPFELNLSLRNEKWTGEYITDFGRVFPKLIKDLSFDEDDENKCEIPEDQVEDDQGNIHHFSLVTGRIVIQNKNQSTLQQQQQQQQTQQSGDLISVNNQFKQVSLVGEHLSNKTYKGLDMRIGETPVTTAIEGMSGIPKNYNTDKNNL
;
A
#
# COMPACT_ATOMS: atom_id res chain seq x y z
N MET A 1 14.54 -42.72 9.49
CA MET A 1 15.91 -42.21 9.77
C MET A 1 15.97 -40.80 9.20
N SER A 2 16.05 -39.67 9.90
CA SER A 2 16.16 -39.29 11.32
C SER A 2 15.02 -38.31 11.64
N ALA A 3 14.28 -38.52 12.73
CA ALA A 3 13.25 -37.60 13.18
C ALA A 3 13.88 -36.37 13.85
N ALA A 4 13.56 -35.17 13.37
CA ALA A 4 13.92 -33.91 14.03
C ALA A 4 12.98 -33.66 15.23
N PRO A 5 13.46 -33.11 16.35
CA PRO A 5 12.65 -32.89 17.54
C PRO A 5 11.72 -31.68 17.36
N PRO A 6 10.60 -31.60 18.11
CA PRO A 6 9.71 -30.44 18.04
C PRO A 6 10.40 -29.24 18.71
N PRO A 7 10.28 -28.01 18.17
CA PRO A 7 10.83 -26.84 18.83
C PRO A 7 10.01 -26.53 20.09
N SER A 8 10.71 -26.47 21.22
CA SER A 8 10.21 -26.10 22.53
C SER A 8 9.67 -24.66 22.55
N ILE A 9 8.60 -24.50 23.34
CA ILE A 9 7.90 -23.25 23.60
C ILE A 9 8.83 -22.34 24.40
N TYR A 10 9.47 -21.38 23.72
CA TYR A 10 10.06 -20.20 24.34
C TYR A 10 9.37 -18.96 23.76
N THR A 11 8.57 -18.33 24.61
CA THR A 11 7.92 -17.04 24.40
C THR A 11 8.98 -15.96 24.23
N GLU A 12 9.09 -15.41 23.03
CA GLU A 12 9.86 -14.20 22.74
C GLU A 12 8.90 -13.01 22.71
N SER A 13 9.21 -12.03 23.53
CA SER A 13 8.68 -10.67 23.53
C SER A 13 9.11 -9.96 22.23
N PHE A 14 8.22 -9.96 21.24
CA PHE A 14 8.19 -8.84 20.29
C PHE A 14 7.53 -7.69 21.02
N SER A 15 8.33 -6.72 21.42
CA SER A 15 7.90 -5.43 21.95
C SER A 15 6.93 -4.77 20.98
N THR A 16 5.66 -4.76 21.37
CA THR A 16 4.80 -3.56 21.43
C THR A 16 5.35 -2.35 20.66
N SER A 17 5.23 -2.34 19.33
CA SER A 17 5.43 -1.12 18.53
C SER A 17 4.37 -0.91 17.44
N SER A 18 3.38 -1.80 17.34
CA SER A 18 2.22 -1.59 16.45
C SER A 18 0.86 -2.05 17.00
N ASN A 19 0.78 -2.49 18.26
CA ASN A 19 -0.47 -2.86 18.94
C ASN A 19 -0.61 -2.14 20.30
N ASN A 20 -0.82 -0.82 20.30
CA ASN A 20 -1.41 -0.12 21.45
C ASN A 20 -2.85 0.26 21.10
N THR A 21 -3.73 -0.75 21.04
CA THR A 21 -5.19 -0.54 21.09
C THR A 21 -5.84 -1.55 22.02
N THR A 22 -5.31 -1.66 23.24
CA THR A 22 -6.00 -2.15 24.43
C THR A 22 -5.30 -1.49 25.61
N GLU A 23 -6.08 -0.79 26.45
CA GLU A 23 -5.66 0.07 27.58
C GLU A 23 -5.35 1.52 27.19
N SER A 24 -6.40 2.35 27.27
CA SER A 24 -6.29 3.78 27.52
C SER A 24 -5.68 4.01 28.91
N GLU A 25 -4.36 3.84 29.04
CA GLU A 25 -3.65 4.49 30.14
C GLU A 25 -3.72 6.00 29.88
N SER A 26 -4.13 6.75 30.89
CA SER A 26 -4.11 8.21 30.86
C SER A 26 -2.66 8.67 30.81
N ILE A 27 -2.11 8.77 29.60
CA ILE A 27 -0.75 9.25 29.35
C ILE A 27 -0.65 10.68 29.90
N ASN A 28 0.23 10.89 30.88
CA ASN A 28 0.54 12.23 31.38
C ASN A 28 1.19 13.03 30.22
N VAL A 29 0.43 13.97 29.65
CA VAL A 29 0.82 14.73 28.45
C VAL A 29 2.09 15.55 28.69
N GLU A 30 2.30 16.04 29.92
CA GLU A 30 3.46 16.86 30.25
C GLU A 30 4.75 16.02 30.33
N GLU A 31 4.69 14.87 31.00
CA GLU A 31 5.83 13.95 31.10
C GLU A 31 6.21 13.38 29.73
N THR A 32 5.22 13.12 28.88
CA THR A 32 5.48 12.71 27.50
C THR A 32 6.06 13.83 26.64
N ARG A 33 5.66 15.09 26.83
CA ARG A 33 6.23 16.23 26.10
C ARG A 33 7.73 16.36 26.33
N GLU A 34 8.19 16.39 27.59
CA GLU A 34 9.61 16.57 27.90
C GLU A 34 10.46 15.39 27.41
N ASN A 35 9.97 14.17 27.60
CA ASN A 35 10.63 12.95 27.15
C ASN A 35 10.77 12.91 25.61
N ILE A 36 9.73 13.29 24.88
CA ILE A 36 9.75 13.32 23.40
C ILE A 36 10.69 14.41 22.88
N LEU A 37 10.63 15.62 23.45
CA LEU A 37 11.46 16.73 22.98
C LEU A 37 12.96 16.50 23.23
N SER A 38 13.33 15.61 24.16
CA SER A 38 14.71 15.18 24.41
C SER A 38 15.72 16.33 24.59
N GLY A 39 15.26 17.41 25.21
CA GLY A 39 16.04 18.63 25.46
C GLY A 39 16.18 19.57 24.27
N PHE A 40 15.49 19.34 23.15
CA PHE A 40 15.32 20.31 22.07
C PHE A 40 14.19 21.30 22.38
N SER A 41 14.25 22.50 21.81
CA SER A 41 13.10 23.41 21.84
C SER A 41 11.98 22.86 20.94
N PHE A 42 10.73 23.27 21.19
CA PHE A 42 9.60 22.87 20.37
C PHE A 42 9.83 23.17 18.89
N GLU A 43 10.30 24.37 18.57
CA GLU A 43 10.56 24.80 17.19
C GLU A 43 11.69 24.02 16.53
N GLU A 44 12.72 23.66 17.29
CA GLU A 44 13.87 22.90 16.78
C GLU A 44 13.55 21.42 16.53
N TYR A 45 12.74 20.81 17.41
CA TYR A 45 12.29 19.43 17.26
C TYR A 45 11.37 19.30 16.03
N PHE A 46 10.40 20.22 15.89
CA PHE A 46 9.43 20.21 14.80
C PHE A 46 9.86 20.98 13.55
N GLN A 47 11.09 21.51 13.50
CA GLN A 47 11.66 22.19 12.32
C GLN A 47 10.68 23.20 11.69
N VAL A 48 10.11 24.04 12.56
CA VAL A 48 9.02 24.95 12.18
C VAL A 48 9.50 25.99 11.17
N SER A 49 10.70 26.53 11.37
CA SER A 49 11.33 27.54 10.50
C SER A 49 11.60 27.01 9.09
N GLU A 50 12.05 25.76 8.99
CA GLU A 50 12.30 25.07 7.73
C GLU A 50 10.99 24.85 6.98
N SER A 51 9.94 24.41 7.68
CA SER A 51 8.61 24.23 7.12
C SER A 51 8.01 25.54 6.58
N ILE A 52 8.15 26.65 7.32
CA ILE A 52 7.73 27.98 6.87
C ILE A 52 8.49 28.39 5.60
N SER A 53 9.80 28.13 5.56
CA SER A 53 10.64 28.45 4.40
C SER A 53 10.20 27.69 3.15
N VAL A 54 9.82 26.40 3.30
CA VAL A 54 9.28 25.57 2.20
C VAL A 54 7.93 26.10 1.73
N ILE A 55 7.03 26.48 2.65
CA ILE A 55 5.71 27.04 2.34
C ILE A 55 5.85 28.32 1.50
N ILE A 56 6.68 29.26 1.96
CA ILE A 56 6.90 30.54 1.29
C ILE A 56 7.55 30.32 -0.09
N LYS A 57 8.62 29.52 -0.15
CA LYS A 57 9.37 29.26 -1.38
C LYS A 57 8.51 28.65 -2.49
N ASN A 58 7.56 27.78 -2.16
CA ASN A 58 6.69 27.12 -3.13
C ASN A 58 5.29 27.75 -3.23
N ASN A 59 5.02 28.81 -2.47
CA ASN A 59 3.74 29.51 -2.42
C ASN A 59 2.52 28.62 -2.12
N PHE A 60 2.68 27.65 -1.22
CA PHE A 60 1.59 26.78 -0.79
C PHE A 60 0.56 27.58 0.03
N LYS A 61 -0.74 27.32 -0.20
CA LYS A 61 -1.85 28.07 0.40
C LYS A 61 -2.65 27.26 1.41
N LYS A 62 -2.78 25.95 1.23
CA LYS A 62 -3.60 25.09 2.08
C LYS A 62 -2.75 23.94 2.61
N ILE A 63 -2.23 24.13 3.81
CA ILE A 63 -1.29 23.20 4.43
C ILE A 63 -2.06 22.22 5.30
N ALA A 64 -1.85 20.92 5.09
CA ALA A 64 -2.34 19.87 5.97
C ALA A 64 -1.20 19.37 6.89
N LEU A 65 -1.47 19.31 8.20
CA LEU A 65 -0.56 18.77 9.20
C LEU A 65 -1.01 17.35 9.54
N GLN A 66 -0.16 16.37 9.30
CA GLN A 66 -0.39 14.98 9.68
C GLN A 66 0.52 14.62 10.86
N LEU A 67 -0.07 14.19 11.98
CA LEU A 67 0.66 13.81 13.18
C LEU A 67 0.23 12.40 13.62
N PRO A 68 1.16 11.58 14.12
CA PRO A 68 0.82 10.33 14.77
C PRO A 68 0.21 10.58 16.15
N ASP A 69 -0.50 9.58 16.68
CA ASP A 69 -1.28 9.66 17.92
C ASP A 69 -0.44 10.24 19.11
N TYR A 70 0.84 9.84 19.22
CA TYR A 70 1.76 10.30 20.27
C TYR A 70 2.25 11.75 20.13
N LEU A 71 2.01 12.42 19.00
CA LEU A 71 2.34 13.84 18.76
C LEU A 71 1.10 14.73 18.66
N LEU A 72 -0.12 14.18 18.81
CA LEU A 72 -1.35 14.97 18.68
C LEU A 72 -1.43 16.15 19.66
N TRP A 73 -0.80 16.04 20.83
CA TRP A 73 -0.68 17.14 21.80
C TRP A 73 -0.01 18.40 21.22
N ALA A 74 0.87 18.25 20.22
CA ALA A 74 1.59 19.36 19.58
C ALA A 74 0.79 20.02 18.44
N SER A 75 -0.30 19.40 17.97
CA SER A 75 -1.01 19.80 16.75
C SER A 75 -1.53 21.24 16.76
N SER A 76 -2.14 21.67 17.87
CA SER A 76 -2.66 23.02 18.04
C SER A 76 -1.55 24.08 18.08
N GLU A 77 -0.46 23.81 18.82
CA GLU A 77 0.69 24.71 18.91
C GLU A 77 1.39 24.85 17.54
N LEU A 78 1.57 23.75 16.80
CA LEU A 78 2.13 23.77 15.44
C LEU A 78 1.27 24.55 14.47
N SER A 79 -0.04 24.29 14.46
CA SER A 79 -0.99 24.98 13.58
C SER A 79 -0.94 26.49 13.80
N ASN A 80 -1.00 26.94 15.06
CA ASN A 80 -0.93 28.35 15.41
C ASN A 80 0.42 28.97 15.05
N LYS A 81 1.54 28.29 15.34
CA LYS A 81 2.88 28.80 15.01
C LYS A 81 3.07 28.97 13.50
N ILE A 82 2.68 27.98 12.69
CA ILE A 82 2.80 28.07 11.22
C ILE A 82 1.88 29.17 10.68
N GLN A 83 0.61 29.20 11.10
CA GLN A 83 -0.38 30.17 10.64
C GLN A 83 0.02 31.62 10.95
N ASN A 84 0.64 31.86 12.12
CA ASN A 84 1.02 33.20 12.56
C ASN A 84 2.40 33.66 12.06
N SER A 85 3.30 32.72 11.75
CA SER A 85 4.67 33.05 11.33
C SER A 85 4.80 33.29 9.81
N VAL A 86 3.85 32.77 9.02
CA VAL A 86 3.79 33.07 7.58
C VAL A 86 3.15 34.44 7.38
N PRO A 87 3.75 35.35 6.57
CA PRO A 87 3.19 36.68 6.35
C PRO A 87 1.76 36.63 5.80
N LEU A 88 0.87 37.51 6.32
CA LEU A 88 -0.56 37.51 6.01
C LEU A 88 -0.87 37.66 4.50
N GLU A 89 0.02 38.31 3.74
CA GLU A 89 -0.08 38.44 2.28
C GLU A 89 -0.11 37.10 1.54
N TYR A 90 0.44 36.03 2.14
CA TYR A 90 0.38 34.69 1.55
C TYR A 90 -1.00 34.05 1.75
N GLY A 91 -1.81 34.51 2.71
CA GLY A 91 -3.19 34.03 2.88
C GLY A 91 -3.29 32.52 3.07
N ILE A 92 -2.42 31.93 3.88
CA ILE A 92 -2.40 30.48 4.09
C ILE A 92 -3.54 30.04 5.02
N LYS A 93 -3.96 28.77 4.87
CA LYS A 93 -4.87 28.09 5.79
C LYS A 93 -4.27 26.75 6.20
N VAL A 94 -4.14 26.55 7.51
CA VAL A 94 -3.61 25.32 8.08
C VAL A 94 -4.75 24.40 8.55
N PHE A 95 -4.66 23.12 8.22
CA PHE A 95 -5.59 22.07 8.64
C PHE A 95 -4.83 21.00 9.42
N ILE A 96 -5.46 20.41 10.43
CA ILE A 96 -4.92 19.26 11.15
C ILE A 96 -5.68 18.02 10.67
N LEU A 97 -4.97 16.99 10.21
CA LEU A 97 -5.57 15.71 9.85
C LEU A 97 -5.81 14.90 11.13
N GLY A 98 -7.07 14.66 11.46
CA GLY A 98 -7.48 14.01 12.71
C GLY A 98 -7.55 12.49 12.66
N ASP A 99 -7.43 11.88 11.49
CA ASP A 99 -7.48 10.42 11.32
C ASP A 99 -6.26 9.95 10.52
N THR A 100 -5.80 8.73 10.80
CA THR A 100 -4.77 8.05 10.01
C THR A 100 -5.35 6.71 9.57
N SER A 101 -5.98 6.74 8.39
CA SER A 101 -6.88 5.66 7.97
C SER A 101 -6.18 4.31 7.79
N TYR A 102 -4.88 4.27 7.47
CA TYR A 102 -4.18 3.05 7.06
C TYR A 102 -2.94 2.71 7.91
N GLY A 103 -2.28 3.73 8.45
CA GLY A 103 -1.13 3.60 9.34
C GLY A 103 -0.53 4.98 9.62
N SER A 104 0.02 5.16 10.82
CA SER A 104 0.62 6.44 11.22
C SER A 104 1.83 6.83 10.35
N CYS A 105 2.53 5.85 9.78
CA CYS A 105 3.72 6.04 8.96
C CYS A 105 3.46 6.41 7.49
N CYS A 106 2.21 6.26 7.02
CA CYS A 106 1.84 6.53 5.63
C CYS A 106 1.29 7.95 5.48
N VAL A 107 1.59 8.61 4.37
CA VAL A 107 1.02 9.93 4.06
C VAL A 107 -0.47 9.77 3.74
N ASP A 108 -1.33 10.57 4.37
CA ASP A 108 -2.77 10.59 4.08
C ASP A 108 -3.11 11.52 2.91
N GLU A 109 -2.93 11.01 1.69
CA GLU A 109 -3.27 11.73 0.46
C GLU A 109 -4.80 11.87 0.26
N VAL A 110 -5.61 11.03 0.91
CA VAL A 110 -7.07 10.97 0.69
C VAL A 110 -7.78 12.09 1.45
N THR A 111 -7.54 12.20 2.75
CA THR A 111 -8.10 13.29 3.56
C THR A 111 -7.60 14.63 3.08
N SER A 112 -6.32 14.69 2.70
CA SER A 112 -5.70 15.85 2.05
C SER A 112 -6.43 16.27 0.76
N SER A 113 -6.77 15.31 -0.10
CA SER A 113 -7.55 15.57 -1.33
C SER A 113 -8.96 16.10 -1.02
N HIS A 114 -9.64 15.56 -0.01
CA HIS A 114 -10.95 16.06 0.41
C HIS A 114 -10.90 17.51 0.93
N LEU A 115 -9.82 17.89 1.62
CA LEU A 115 -9.59 19.27 2.07
C LEU A 115 -9.09 20.20 0.95
N LYS A 116 -8.75 19.65 -0.22
CA LYS A 116 -8.08 20.34 -1.32
C LYS A 116 -6.81 21.06 -0.85
N SER A 117 -6.05 20.44 0.06
CA SER A 117 -4.73 20.95 0.43
C SER A 117 -3.75 20.80 -0.72
N ASP A 118 -2.79 21.72 -0.84
CA ASP A 118 -1.73 21.69 -1.85
C ASP A 118 -0.38 21.24 -1.28
N PHE A 119 -0.29 21.06 0.04
CA PHE A 119 0.91 20.60 0.72
C PHE A 119 0.59 19.85 2.02
N ILE A 120 1.34 18.77 2.30
CA ILE A 120 1.29 18.05 3.58
C ILE A 120 2.64 18.19 4.30
N ILE A 121 2.57 18.47 5.59
CA ILE A 121 3.69 18.26 6.51
C ILE A 121 3.39 17.01 7.35
N HIS A 122 4.20 15.97 7.19
CA HIS A 122 4.07 14.69 7.86
C HIS A 122 5.08 14.60 9.01
N TYR A 123 4.58 14.63 10.25
CA TYR A 123 5.40 14.62 11.45
C TYR A 123 5.64 13.21 11.99
N GLY A 124 6.80 12.99 12.59
CA GLY A 124 7.15 11.74 13.27
C GLY A 124 7.63 10.65 12.31
N HIS A 125 7.37 9.39 12.68
CA HIS A 125 7.83 8.23 11.91
C HIS A 125 7.13 8.12 10.56
N SER A 126 7.88 7.82 9.49
CA SER A 126 7.34 7.64 8.15
C SER A 126 7.92 6.42 7.45
N CYS A 127 7.10 5.71 6.70
CA CYS A 127 7.56 4.61 5.85
C CYS A 127 8.32 5.11 4.60
N LEU A 128 8.35 6.42 4.34
CA LEU A 128 9.03 7.02 3.18
C LEU A 128 8.58 6.44 1.83
N SER A 129 7.36 5.89 1.76
CA SER A 129 6.78 5.47 0.49
C SER A 129 6.55 6.72 -0.37
N PRO A 130 6.98 6.73 -1.65
CA PRO A 130 6.86 7.91 -2.49
C PRO A 130 5.41 8.39 -2.62
N SER A 131 5.15 9.65 -2.30
CA SER A 131 3.85 10.29 -2.55
C SER A 131 3.66 10.53 -4.05
N SER A 132 2.40 10.45 -4.51
CA SER A 132 2.04 10.55 -5.92
C SER A 132 1.08 11.69 -6.23
N LYS A 133 0.32 12.18 -5.25
CA LYS A 133 -0.78 13.15 -5.50
C LYS A 133 -0.52 14.53 -4.96
N ILE A 134 0.33 14.65 -3.95
CA ILE A 134 0.60 15.92 -3.28
C ILE A 134 2.07 16.04 -2.85
N PRO A 135 2.65 17.26 -2.89
CA PRO A 135 3.93 17.51 -2.27
C PRO A 135 3.91 17.24 -0.76
N VAL A 136 4.97 16.62 -0.26
CA VAL A 136 5.09 16.24 1.16
C VAL A 136 6.45 16.70 1.69
N GLN A 137 6.43 17.32 2.86
CA GLN A 137 7.61 17.49 3.71
C GLN A 137 7.50 16.55 4.91
N TYR A 138 8.58 15.81 5.16
CA TYR A 138 8.71 14.96 6.33
C TYR A 138 9.48 15.67 7.43
N VAL A 139 8.96 15.61 8.65
CA VAL A 139 9.59 16.17 9.85
C VAL A 139 9.67 15.08 10.92
N PHE A 140 10.83 14.45 11.03
CA PHE A 140 10.99 13.23 11.84
C PHE A 140 11.10 13.47 13.36
N GLY A 141 11.49 14.68 13.77
CA GLY A 141 11.97 14.94 15.12
C GLY A 141 13.50 14.80 15.23
N LYS A 142 14.03 14.96 16.45
CA LYS A 142 15.47 14.86 16.75
C LYS A 142 15.68 14.21 18.11
N LYS A 143 16.80 13.49 18.29
CA LYS A 143 17.21 12.90 19.57
C LYS A 143 18.68 13.19 19.89
N LYS A 144 18.98 13.76 21.06
CA LYS A 144 20.34 14.24 21.43
C LYS A 144 21.33 13.16 21.88
N ASN A 145 20.87 11.96 22.21
CA ASN A 145 21.69 10.94 22.87
C ASN A 145 22.75 10.30 21.94
N PHE A 146 22.79 10.65 20.65
CA PHE A 146 23.75 10.11 19.72
C PHE A 146 25.01 10.98 19.59
N ASN A 147 26.18 10.38 19.88
CA ASN A 147 27.48 11.02 19.72
C ASN A 147 28.22 10.44 18.49
N VAL A 148 28.41 11.30 17.49
CA VAL A 148 29.04 10.94 16.20
C VAL A 148 30.49 10.49 16.36
N ASP A 149 31.25 11.13 17.26
CA ASP A 149 32.67 10.81 17.46
C ASP A 149 32.83 9.40 18.04
N LYS A 150 32.02 9.06 19.06
CA LYS A 150 32.01 7.71 19.66
C LYS A 150 31.60 6.65 18.63
N PHE A 151 30.57 6.93 17.84
CA PHE A 151 30.16 6.06 16.73
C PHE A 151 31.31 5.84 15.74
N SER A 152 32.04 6.89 15.36
CA SER A 152 33.14 6.78 14.41
C SER A 152 34.29 5.91 14.93
N ILE A 153 34.61 5.99 16.23
CA ILE A 153 35.62 5.14 16.86
C ILE A 153 35.23 3.66 16.77
N GLU A 154 33.99 3.31 17.13
CA GLU A 154 33.52 1.93 17.08
C GLU A 154 33.39 1.39 15.65
N LEU A 155 32.93 2.23 14.72
CA LEU A 155 32.86 1.86 13.31
C LEU A 155 34.25 1.62 12.71
N ASN A 156 35.22 2.48 12.98
CA ASN A 156 36.59 2.30 12.49
C ASN A 156 37.22 1.00 13.03
N LYS A 157 36.98 0.64 14.30
CA LYS A 157 37.40 -0.66 14.86
C LYS A 157 36.80 -1.84 14.08
N LEU A 158 35.51 -1.77 13.74
CA LEU A 158 34.85 -2.82 12.96
C LEU A 158 35.47 -2.93 11.55
N VAL A 159 35.62 -1.80 10.86
CA VAL A 159 36.20 -1.73 9.51
C VAL A 159 37.64 -2.24 9.48
N GLU A 160 38.45 -1.91 10.49
CA GLU A 160 39.82 -2.42 10.64
C GLU A 160 39.87 -3.94 10.87
N SER A 161 38.89 -4.48 11.59
CA SER A 161 38.78 -5.93 11.84
C SER A 161 38.30 -6.72 10.61
N LYS A 162 37.55 -6.06 9.72
CA LYS A 162 36.90 -6.62 8.53
C LYS A 162 37.47 -6.04 7.24
N LYS A 163 38.81 -6.05 7.13
CA LYS A 163 39.51 -5.52 5.95
C LYS A 163 38.89 -6.08 4.66
N GLU A 164 38.67 -5.19 3.69
CA GLU A 164 38.08 -5.45 2.37
C GLU A 164 36.55 -5.60 2.30
N GLU A 165 35.83 -5.53 3.42
CA GLU A 165 34.36 -5.50 3.40
C GLU A 165 33.83 -4.07 3.18
N ASN A 166 32.71 -3.95 2.45
CA ASN A 166 32.02 -2.68 2.23
C ASN A 166 30.81 -2.56 3.17
N PHE A 167 30.50 -1.33 3.61
CA PHE A 167 29.45 -1.05 4.58
C PHE A 167 28.46 0.01 4.07
N VAL A 168 27.17 -0.19 4.33
CA VAL A 168 26.12 0.81 4.13
C VAL A 168 25.51 1.20 5.48
N ILE A 169 25.51 2.49 5.79
CA ILE A 169 24.97 3.05 7.03
C ILE A 169 23.51 3.47 6.81
N PHE A 170 22.63 2.76 7.48
CA PHE A 170 21.24 3.09 7.70
C PHE A 170 21.06 3.69 9.11
N TYR A 171 20.04 4.52 9.27
CA TYR A 171 19.71 5.14 10.54
C TYR A 171 18.19 5.29 10.69
N ASP A 172 17.77 5.31 11.94
CA ASP A 172 16.42 5.70 12.35
C ASP A 172 16.20 7.18 12.00
N LEU A 173 14.96 7.51 11.65
CA LEU A 173 14.54 8.83 11.18
C LEU A 173 14.88 9.94 12.20
N LEU A 174 14.82 9.64 13.50
CA LEU A 174 15.18 10.57 14.57
C LEU A 174 16.65 11.05 14.50
N TYR A 175 17.55 10.26 13.92
CA TYR A 175 18.97 10.60 13.77
C TYR A 175 19.32 11.16 12.39
N HIS A 176 18.33 11.41 11.52
CA HIS A 176 18.56 12.02 10.21
C HIS A 176 19.29 13.37 10.31
N HIS A 177 19.05 14.14 11.38
CA HIS A 177 19.74 15.40 11.65
C HIS A 177 21.26 15.26 11.88
N ASN A 178 21.78 14.06 12.15
CA ASN A 178 23.22 13.79 12.29
C ASN A 178 23.87 13.30 10.97
N ARG A 179 23.07 13.05 9.93
CA ARG A 179 23.54 12.42 8.68
C ARG A 179 24.69 13.18 8.03
N ASP A 180 24.59 14.50 7.92
CA ASP A 180 25.63 15.31 7.27
C ASP A 180 26.96 15.26 8.02
N SER A 181 26.91 15.19 9.36
CA SER A 181 28.10 14.98 10.18
C SER A 181 28.74 13.61 9.93
N ILE A 182 27.93 12.55 9.78
CA ILE A 182 28.42 11.20 9.48
C ILE A 182 28.98 11.13 8.05
N GLU A 183 28.28 11.72 7.07
CA GLU A 183 28.73 11.74 5.68
C GLU A 183 30.06 12.48 5.54
N ASN A 184 30.23 13.62 6.21
CA ASN A 184 31.48 14.39 6.16
C ASN A 184 32.69 13.58 6.69
N LEU A 185 32.50 12.69 7.67
CA LEU A 185 33.56 11.81 8.17
C LEU A 185 34.00 10.76 7.14
N TYR A 186 33.06 10.26 6.33
CA TYR A 186 33.31 9.12 5.41
C TYR A 186 33.23 9.49 3.92
N LYS A 187 33.14 10.77 3.58
CA LYS A 187 33.04 11.26 2.19
C LYS A 187 34.15 10.71 1.28
N ASN A 188 35.37 10.60 1.82
CA ASN A 188 36.56 10.10 1.10
C ASN A 188 36.77 8.59 1.21
N ASN A 189 35.91 7.87 1.94
CA ASN A 189 35.97 6.43 2.05
C ASN A 189 35.06 5.81 0.98
N ASP A 190 35.62 4.96 0.13
CA ASP A 190 34.85 4.30 -0.94
C ASP A 190 34.15 3.04 -0.47
N ASN A 191 34.56 2.51 0.69
CA ASN A 191 33.99 1.29 1.26
C ASN A 191 32.79 1.59 2.16
N ILE A 192 32.50 2.85 2.48
CA ILE A 192 31.41 3.23 3.39
C ILE A 192 30.46 4.19 2.68
N ILE A 193 29.19 3.79 2.60
CA ILE A 193 28.12 4.62 2.01
C ILE A 193 27.12 4.99 3.09
N VAL A 194 26.77 6.28 3.18
CA VAL A 194 25.73 6.77 4.10
C VAL A 194 24.44 6.95 3.32
N THR A 195 23.37 6.29 3.76
CA THR A 195 22.06 6.43 3.11
C THR A 195 21.50 7.86 3.22
N ASN A 196 20.78 8.31 2.20
CA ASN A 196 20.15 9.64 2.18
C ASN A 196 18.61 9.52 2.16
N ILE A 197 17.95 10.46 2.82
CA ILE A 197 16.48 10.56 2.83
C ILE A 197 16.11 11.90 2.22
N ASN A 198 15.27 11.88 1.20
CA ASN A 198 14.68 13.12 0.71
C ASN A 198 13.51 13.53 1.62
N ASN A 199 13.75 14.48 2.50
CA ASN A 199 12.74 15.00 3.43
C ASN A 199 11.71 15.92 2.76
N PHE A 200 11.87 16.28 1.49
CA PHE A 200 10.90 17.07 0.73
C PHE A 200 10.67 16.47 -0.66
N ASN A 201 9.54 15.77 -0.82
CA ASN A 201 9.12 15.25 -2.11
C ASN A 201 8.15 16.24 -2.77
N ASN A 202 8.68 17.08 -3.67
CA ASN A 202 7.83 17.91 -4.53
C ASN A 202 7.54 17.18 -5.83
N ILE A 203 6.37 16.53 -5.88
CA ILE A 203 5.91 15.78 -7.06
C ILE A 203 5.90 16.64 -8.34
N TYR A 204 5.73 17.96 -8.25
CA TYR A 204 5.73 18.85 -9.42
C TYR A 204 7.12 19.06 -10.03
N LEU A 205 8.18 18.72 -9.29
CA LEU A 205 9.55 18.76 -9.79
C LEU A 205 9.99 17.41 -10.38
N ASN A 206 9.29 16.32 -10.07
CA ASN A 206 9.57 15.01 -10.64
C ASN A 206 9.14 14.96 -12.12
N ASN A 207 10.03 14.50 -12.99
CA ASN A 207 9.81 14.49 -14.44
C ASN A 207 8.53 13.73 -14.86
N SER A 208 8.11 12.74 -14.08
CA SER A 208 6.87 11.98 -14.29
C SER A 208 5.62 12.87 -14.34
N PHE A 209 5.57 13.96 -13.57
CA PHE A 209 4.44 14.91 -13.60
C PHE A 209 4.53 15.93 -14.74
N LYS A 210 5.73 16.28 -15.18
CA LYS A 210 5.91 17.18 -16.33
C LYS A 210 5.37 16.55 -17.62
N ASN A 211 5.55 15.23 -17.77
CA ASN A 211 5.05 14.49 -18.93
C ASN A 211 3.52 14.37 -18.93
N ASN A 212 2.87 14.23 -17.76
CA ASN A 212 1.41 14.17 -17.70
C ASN A 212 0.72 15.50 -18.06
N LYS A 213 1.32 16.66 -17.75
CA LYS A 213 0.77 17.96 -18.16
C LYS A 213 0.91 18.23 -19.67
N LEU A 214 1.98 17.75 -20.30
CA LEU A 214 2.16 17.87 -21.76
C LEU A 214 1.12 17.06 -22.53
N ASN A 215 0.72 15.90 -22.01
CA ASN A 215 -0.32 15.07 -22.62
C ASN A 215 -1.73 15.64 -22.46
N GLU A 216 -2.00 16.41 -21.39
CA GLU A 216 -3.28 17.10 -21.22
C GLU A 216 -3.38 18.43 -21.99
N THR A 217 -2.25 19.00 -22.45
CA THR A 217 -2.24 20.29 -23.18
C THR A 217 -1.91 20.19 -24.68
N GLN A 218 -1.59 19.00 -25.21
CA GLN A 218 -1.40 18.78 -26.64
C GLN A 218 -2.61 18.19 -27.39
N ASN A 219 -3.73 17.92 -26.71
CA ASN A 219 -4.95 17.41 -27.36
C ASN A 219 -6.09 18.44 -27.54
N CYS A 220 -5.82 19.72 -27.32
CA CYS A 220 -6.79 20.79 -27.54
C CYS A 220 -6.29 21.78 -28.59
N ASN A 221 -6.04 21.29 -29.81
CA ASN A 221 -5.90 22.09 -31.03
C ASN A 221 -6.01 21.16 -32.24
N ASN A 222 -7.24 20.82 -32.64
CA ASN A 222 -7.60 20.65 -34.04
C ASN A 222 -9.12 20.61 -34.19
N ASN A 223 -9.58 21.50 -35.08
CA ASN A 223 -10.93 21.60 -35.61
C ASN A 223 -11.53 20.23 -35.97
N TYR A 224 -12.80 20.00 -35.68
CA TYR A 224 -13.89 19.93 -36.66
C TYR A 224 -15.19 19.48 -35.98
N ASN A 225 -16.23 20.30 -36.17
CA ASN A 225 -17.63 20.05 -35.80
C ASN A 225 -18.15 18.73 -36.38
N ASN A 226 -18.92 17.97 -35.59
CA ASN A 226 -20.26 17.47 -35.96
C ASN A 226 -20.92 16.67 -34.82
N ASP A 227 -22.18 17.00 -34.58
CA ASP A 227 -23.14 16.47 -33.60
C ASP A 227 -23.50 14.99 -33.76
N CYS A 228 -23.99 14.35 -32.67
CA CYS A 228 -25.14 13.42 -32.77
C CYS A 228 -25.82 13.13 -31.41
N CYS A 229 -26.92 13.86 -31.16
CA CYS A 229 -28.24 13.44 -30.65
C CYS A 229 -28.45 12.77 -29.28
N GLY A 230 -29.42 13.32 -28.52
CA GLY A 230 -30.13 12.65 -27.43
C GLY A 230 -31.05 13.58 -26.61
N SER A 231 -32.16 14.02 -27.22
CA SER A 231 -33.19 14.92 -26.66
C SER A 231 -34.03 14.32 -25.53
N ASP A 232 -34.52 15.15 -24.61
CA ASP A 232 -35.95 15.21 -24.24
C ASP A 232 -36.32 16.50 -23.44
N ASN A 233 -37.13 17.35 -24.09
CA ASN A 233 -38.34 18.07 -23.63
C ASN A 233 -38.35 18.66 -22.18
N ASN A 234 -38.67 19.93 -21.89
CA ASN A 234 -39.71 20.82 -22.42
C ASN A 234 -39.52 22.24 -21.83
N ASN A 235 -39.66 23.28 -22.66
CA ASN A 235 -40.43 24.52 -22.46
C ASN A 235 -39.77 25.80 -23.00
N ASN A 236 -40.30 26.19 -24.16
CA ASN A 236 -40.79 27.52 -24.53
C ASN A 236 -39.82 28.71 -24.63
N ASN A 237 -39.69 29.10 -25.90
CA ASN A 237 -39.80 30.45 -26.48
C ASN A 237 -38.50 31.17 -26.85
N ASN A 238 -38.37 31.31 -28.18
CA ASN A 238 -37.91 32.48 -28.96
C ASN A 238 -36.42 32.85 -28.79
N ASP A 239 -35.57 32.89 -29.82
CA ASP A 239 -35.78 33.49 -31.15
C ASP A 239 -34.76 32.96 -32.17
N SER A 240 -35.23 32.89 -33.44
CA SER A 240 -34.54 33.07 -34.74
C SER A 240 -33.16 32.42 -34.96
N GLY A 241 -32.88 31.63 -36.00
CA GLY A 241 -33.51 31.43 -37.30
C GLY A 241 -32.40 31.39 -38.38
N CYS A 242 -32.34 30.32 -39.18
CA CYS A 242 -31.92 30.39 -40.59
C CYS A 242 -32.38 29.13 -41.34
N CYS A 243 -33.48 29.31 -42.10
CA CYS A 243 -33.85 28.77 -43.41
C CYS A 243 -33.40 27.34 -43.81
N GLY A 244 -34.26 26.44 -44.32
CA GLY A 244 -35.65 26.61 -44.75
C GLY A 244 -35.95 25.64 -45.91
N GLY A 245 -36.95 24.77 -45.68
CA GLY A 245 -37.84 24.22 -46.71
C GLY A 245 -37.33 23.08 -47.59
N ASN A 246 -38.17 22.21 -48.13
CA ASN A 246 -39.55 21.84 -47.83
C ASN A 246 -39.84 20.58 -48.65
N ASN A 247 -40.64 19.68 -48.09
CA ASN A 247 -41.61 18.81 -48.76
C ASN A 247 -41.20 17.69 -49.75
N ASN A 248 -41.59 16.50 -49.29
CA ASN A 248 -42.47 15.55 -49.95
C ASN A 248 -41.91 14.59 -51.01
N ASN A 249 -42.08 13.32 -50.63
CA ASN A 249 -42.62 12.22 -51.41
C ASN A 249 -41.78 11.66 -52.56
N ASN A 250 -41.66 10.33 -52.42
CA ASN A 250 -41.68 9.35 -53.48
C ASN A 250 -40.42 9.17 -54.32
N ASN A 251 -39.98 7.92 -54.25
CA ASN A 251 -39.58 7.09 -55.36
C ASN A 251 -38.26 7.40 -56.06
N ASN A 252 -37.43 6.34 -55.98
CA ASN A 252 -36.70 5.76 -57.09
C ASN A 252 -35.46 6.50 -57.60
N ASN A 253 -34.36 5.85 -57.28
CA ASN A 253 -33.32 5.40 -58.21
C ASN A 253 -32.35 6.42 -58.81
N SER A 254 -31.12 5.90 -58.86
CA SER A 254 -29.99 6.27 -59.71
C SER A 254 -29.25 7.54 -59.29
N GLY A 255 -27.94 7.55 -59.14
CA GLY A 255 -26.92 6.54 -59.40
C GLY A 255 -25.57 7.25 -59.46
N CYS A 256 -24.55 6.71 -58.79
CA CYS A 256 -23.16 6.83 -59.25
C CYS A 256 -22.27 5.88 -58.45
N CYS A 257 -21.92 4.76 -59.11
CA CYS A 257 -20.60 4.13 -59.17
C CYS A 257 -19.70 4.28 -57.94
N GLN A 258 -19.49 3.23 -57.13
CA GLN A 258 -18.56 2.12 -57.38
C GLN A 258 -17.17 2.58 -57.87
N SER A 259 -16.12 2.36 -57.07
CA SER A 259 -15.18 1.24 -57.28
C SER A 259 -13.85 1.41 -56.51
N GLN A 260 -13.36 0.26 -56.01
CA GLN A 260 -11.95 -0.13 -55.77
C GLN A 260 -11.23 0.52 -54.57
N SER A 261 -11.06 -0.16 -53.43
CA SER A 261 -10.23 -1.35 -53.13
C SER A 261 -8.72 -1.09 -53.16
N GLN A 262 -8.08 -1.44 -52.03
CA GLN A 262 -6.64 -1.66 -51.81
C GLN A 262 -5.78 -0.40 -51.70
N GLN A 263 -5.54 0.04 -50.46
CA GLN A 263 -4.26 0.55 -49.92
C GLN A 263 -4.56 1.32 -48.62
N GLN A 264 -4.52 0.62 -47.48
CA GLN A 264 -4.14 1.15 -46.16
C GLN A 264 -4.12 0.01 -45.12
N GLN A 265 -3.42 -1.07 -45.46
CA GLN A 265 -2.73 -1.94 -44.51
C GLN A 265 -1.24 -1.61 -44.66
N GLN A 266 -0.81 -0.47 -44.09
CA GLN A 266 0.59 -0.03 -43.93
C GLN A 266 0.60 1.44 -43.48
N GLN A 267 -0.06 1.74 -42.35
CA GLN A 267 0.19 3.02 -41.67
C GLN A 267 -0.06 3.00 -40.15
N ASN A 268 -0.54 1.87 -39.61
CA ASN A 268 -0.74 1.68 -38.18
C ASN A 268 0.47 1.11 -37.41
N ASP A 269 1.63 0.88 -38.06
CA ASP A 269 2.82 0.29 -37.40
C ASP A 269 3.97 1.25 -37.13
N CYS A 270 3.93 2.52 -37.58
CA CYS A 270 5.05 3.46 -37.35
C CYS A 270 4.85 4.37 -36.13
N CYS A 271 3.61 4.61 -35.68
CA CYS A 271 3.33 5.49 -34.54
C CYS A 271 3.35 4.77 -33.18
N GLN A 272 3.01 3.48 -33.12
CA GLN A 272 3.14 2.69 -31.88
C GLN A 272 4.61 2.33 -31.57
N GLN A 273 5.47 2.19 -32.59
CA GLN A 273 6.91 1.99 -32.39
C GLN A 273 7.66 3.24 -31.94
N LYS A 274 7.10 4.44 -32.13
CA LYS A 274 7.68 5.69 -31.59
C LYS A 274 7.25 5.97 -30.15
N LEU A 275 6.01 5.63 -29.76
CA LEU A 275 5.57 5.70 -28.36
C LEU A 275 6.21 4.63 -27.45
N ASN A 276 6.50 3.44 -27.99
CA ASN A 276 7.17 2.38 -27.21
C ASN A 276 8.70 2.57 -27.06
N ASN A 277 9.31 3.46 -27.84
CA ASN A 277 10.73 3.80 -27.72
C ASN A 277 10.99 5.03 -26.84
N GLU A 278 9.96 5.81 -26.50
CA GLU A 278 10.09 6.97 -25.59
C GLU A 278 9.74 6.64 -24.13
N ILE A 279 9.16 5.47 -23.86
CA ILE A 279 8.91 4.95 -22.50
C ILE A 279 10.17 4.28 -21.90
N ASN A 280 11.18 3.98 -22.72
CA ASN A 280 12.44 3.34 -22.31
C ASN A 280 13.62 4.31 -22.08
N ASN A 281 13.34 5.61 -21.96
CA ASN A 281 14.32 6.61 -21.53
C ASN A 281 13.94 7.18 -20.16
N GLU A 282 13.71 6.32 -19.17
CA GLU A 282 14.09 6.71 -17.81
C GLU A 282 15.61 6.85 -17.85
N ASN A 283 16.10 8.08 -17.66
CA ASN A 283 17.49 8.30 -17.31
C ASN A 283 17.70 7.65 -15.94
N ASP A 284 17.91 6.33 -15.95
CA ASP A 284 18.58 5.61 -14.90
C ASP A 284 19.98 6.22 -14.82
N ASN A 285 20.13 7.20 -13.92
CA ASN A 285 21.41 7.33 -13.24
C ASN A 285 21.62 5.98 -12.54
N ASN A 286 22.26 5.05 -13.25
CA ASN A 286 22.55 3.65 -12.90
C ASN A 286 23.38 3.46 -11.60
N ASN A 287 23.44 4.49 -10.76
CA ASN A 287 24.20 4.57 -9.53
C ASN A 287 23.31 4.85 -8.30
N GLU A 288 22.01 5.15 -8.47
CA GLU A 288 21.07 5.35 -7.36
C GLU A 288 20.15 4.13 -7.18
N GLU A 289 20.16 3.54 -5.98
CA GLU A 289 19.15 2.54 -5.58
C GLU A 289 18.31 3.06 -4.40
N LEU A 290 17.00 2.84 -4.46
CA LEU A 290 16.08 3.18 -3.37
C LEU A 290 15.73 1.93 -2.56
N ILE A 291 15.99 1.99 -1.25
CA ILE A 291 15.72 0.89 -0.31
C ILE A 291 14.96 1.42 0.89
N SER A 292 13.73 0.96 1.08
CA SER A 292 12.85 1.45 2.16
C SER A 292 12.78 2.98 2.19
N GLY A 293 12.69 3.61 1.02
CA GLY A 293 12.65 5.07 0.83
C GLY A 293 13.97 5.82 1.07
N ARG A 294 15.08 5.11 1.27
CA ARG A 294 16.42 5.67 1.44
C ARG A 294 17.22 5.50 0.16
N LYS A 295 17.81 6.60 -0.32
CA LYS A 295 18.68 6.62 -1.50
C LYS A 295 20.08 6.16 -1.13
N ILE A 296 20.65 5.33 -1.98
CA ILE A 296 22.03 4.84 -1.89
C ILE A 296 22.72 5.23 -3.18
N GLU A 297 23.77 6.03 -3.08
CA GLU A 297 24.60 6.44 -4.21
C GLU A 297 25.87 5.58 -4.24
N PHE A 298 25.91 4.63 -5.18
CA PHE A 298 27.07 3.76 -5.34
C PHE A 298 28.20 4.48 -6.06
N LYS A 299 29.40 4.41 -5.49
CA LYS A 299 30.63 4.93 -6.13
C LYS A 299 31.23 3.93 -7.11
N ASN A 300 31.44 2.68 -6.66
CA ASN A 300 32.17 1.65 -7.41
C ASN A 300 31.34 0.37 -7.56
N GLU A 301 31.15 -0.37 -6.46
CA GLU A 301 30.40 -1.62 -6.43
C GLU A 301 28.90 -1.32 -6.43
N LYS A 302 28.19 -1.78 -7.46
CA LYS A 302 26.77 -1.48 -7.66
C LYS A 302 25.82 -2.51 -7.04
N ASP A 303 26.34 -3.66 -6.65
CA ASP A 303 25.52 -4.70 -6.04
C ASP A 303 25.48 -4.54 -4.52
N ILE A 304 24.35 -4.08 -4.01
CA ILE A 304 24.15 -3.95 -2.56
C ILE A 304 24.34 -5.27 -1.82
N LYS A 305 24.14 -6.42 -2.49
CA LYS A 305 24.27 -7.72 -1.84
C LYS A 305 25.69 -8.00 -1.34
N LYS A 306 26.70 -7.26 -1.83
CA LYS A 306 28.09 -7.34 -1.41
C LYS A 306 28.45 -6.43 -0.23
N PHE A 307 27.50 -5.63 0.26
CA PHE A 307 27.71 -4.74 1.39
C PHE A 307 27.13 -5.35 2.67
N ASN A 308 27.81 -5.10 3.79
CA ASN A 308 27.27 -5.30 5.13
C ASN A 308 26.58 -4.02 5.60
N PHE A 309 25.61 -4.14 6.49
CA PHE A 309 24.80 -2.99 6.91
C PHE A 309 25.12 -2.58 8.33
N ILE A 310 25.03 -1.27 8.57
CA ILE A 310 25.10 -0.68 9.90
C ILE A 310 23.79 0.05 10.13
N TRP A 311 23.15 -0.19 11.27
CA TRP A 311 21.93 0.48 11.69
C TRP A 311 22.22 1.36 12.91
N ILE A 312 21.91 2.65 12.82
CA ILE A 312 21.97 3.58 13.94
C ILE A 312 20.55 3.80 14.47
N GLY A 313 20.23 3.23 15.62
CA GLY A 313 18.96 3.46 16.29
C GLY A 313 18.41 2.26 17.04
N GLU A 314 17.15 2.42 17.44
CA GLU A 314 16.41 1.40 18.18
C GLU A 314 15.84 0.34 17.23
N GLU A 315 15.19 -0.68 17.81
CA GLU A 315 14.45 -1.68 17.02
C GLU A 315 13.27 -1.00 16.36
N SER A 316 13.12 -1.22 15.06
CA SER A 316 12.04 -0.65 14.28
C SER A 316 11.55 -1.63 13.22
N LEU A 317 10.36 -1.36 12.67
CA LEU A 317 9.85 -2.08 11.51
C LEU A 317 10.80 -1.94 10.30
N THR A 318 11.45 -0.79 10.15
CA THR A 318 12.47 -0.58 9.11
C THR A 318 13.66 -1.52 9.29
N LEU A 319 14.23 -1.61 10.50
CA LEU A 319 15.34 -2.54 10.78
C LEU A 319 14.92 -4.00 10.54
N THR A 320 13.72 -4.37 11.00
CA THR A 320 13.17 -5.71 10.79
C THR A 320 13.04 -6.03 9.30
N ASN A 321 12.56 -5.07 8.51
CA ASN A 321 12.48 -5.21 7.06
C ASN A 321 13.85 -5.37 6.41
N LEU A 322 14.85 -4.58 6.82
CA LEU A 322 16.22 -4.71 6.31
C LEU A 322 16.78 -6.10 6.58
N LEU A 323 16.63 -6.62 7.81
CA LEU A 323 17.08 -7.96 8.20
C LEU A 323 16.37 -9.09 7.42
N MET A 324 15.09 -8.89 7.09
CA MET A 324 14.30 -9.87 6.34
C MET A 324 14.62 -9.86 4.84
N ASN A 325 14.79 -8.67 4.24
CA ASN A 325 15.11 -8.52 2.81
C ASN A 325 16.59 -8.85 2.52
N PHE A 326 17.52 -8.42 3.38
CA PHE A 326 18.97 -8.56 3.20
C PHE A 326 19.55 -9.53 4.20
N ASN A 327 19.28 -10.75 3.86
CA ASN A 327 19.13 -11.77 4.86
C ASN A 327 20.37 -12.69 4.82
N GLN A 328 21.21 -12.55 3.79
CA GLN A 328 22.52 -13.16 3.67
C GLN A 328 23.65 -12.24 4.20
N GLN A 329 23.36 -10.95 4.31
CA GLN A 329 24.28 -9.89 4.72
C GLN A 329 24.41 -9.82 6.24
N MET A 330 25.56 -9.37 6.72
CA MET A 330 25.74 -9.08 8.14
C MET A 330 25.20 -7.69 8.45
N VAL A 331 24.36 -7.59 9.48
CA VAL A 331 23.82 -6.33 9.96
C VAL A 331 24.38 -6.06 11.35
N TYR A 332 24.98 -4.89 11.52
CA TYR A 332 25.50 -4.38 12.78
C TYR A 332 24.60 -3.27 13.29
N ARG A 333 24.25 -3.28 14.56
CA ARG A 333 23.46 -2.22 15.19
C ARG A 333 24.32 -1.45 16.18
N TYR A 334 24.25 -0.13 16.10
CA TYR A 334 24.86 0.75 17.07
C TYR A 334 23.88 0.99 18.22
N TYR A 335 24.19 0.43 19.38
CA TYR A 335 23.46 0.66 20.62
C TYR A 335 23.92 1.99 21.22
N ILE A 336 23.04 2.98 21.14
CA ILE A 336 23.36 4.38 21.43
C ILE A 336 23.67 4.59 22.91
N ASP A 337 22.93 3.92 23.79
CA ASP A 337 23.12 4.05 25.24
C ASP A 337 24.45 3.43 25.70
N ASP A 338 24.81 2.27 25.14
CA ASP A 338 26.06 1.56 25.45
C ASP A 338 27.28 2.08 24.68
N ASN A 339 27.06 2.89 23.64
CA ASN A 339 28.06 3.32 22.66
C ASN A 339 28.85 2.14 22.08
N LYS A 340 28.14 1.09 21.65
CA LYS A 340 28.74 -0.13 21.09
C LYS A 340 28.09 -0.52 19.78
N LEU A 341 28.93 -0.94 18.83
CA LEU A 341 28.49 -1.54 17.58
C LEU A 341 28.54 -3.06 17.72
N LEU A 342 27.39 -3.72 17.69
CA LEU A 342 27.27 -5.17 17.84
C LEU A 342 26.60 -5.77 16.61
N GLN A 343 26.92 -7.02 16.30
CA GLN A 343 26.22 -7.75 15.24
C GLN A 343 24.80 -8.09 15.72
N GLU A 344 23.80 -7.73 14.92
CA GLU A 344 22.41 -7.99 15.24
C GLU A 344 22.09 -9.48 14.99
N THR A 345 21.67 -10.19 16.04
CA THR A 345 21.33 -11.61 15.97
C THR A 345 19.84 -11.85 16.22
N LEU A 346 18.98 -10.97 15.73
CA LEU A 346 17.53 -11.21 15.77
C LEU A 346 17.20 -12.58 15.15
N PRO A 347 16.13 -13.26 15.61
CA PRO A 347 15.79 -14.63 15.20
C PRO A 347 15.22 -14.67 13.76
N ARG A 348 15.98 -14.14 12.81
CA ARG A 348 15.68 -13.98 11.39
C ARG A 348 15.24 -15.30 10.76
N ASN A 349 15.94 -16.40 11.06
CA ASN A 349 15.59 -17.72 10.56
C ASN A 349 14.21 -18.18 11.07
N LYS A 350 13.88 -17.90 12.34
CA LYS A 350 12.57 -18.22 12.91
C LYS A 350 11.46 -17.41 12.23
N SER A 351 11.70 -16.11 12.00
CA SER A 351 10.78 -15.25 11.26
C SER A 351 10.59 -15.72 9.82
N LEU A 352 11.67 -16.00 9.08
CA LEU A 352 11.60 -16.53 7.70
C LEU A 352 10.92 -17.90 7.63
N MET A 353 11.19 -18.82 8.57
CA MET A 353 10.51 -20.12 8.64
C MET A 353 9.01 -19.97 8.90
N ARG A 354 8.62 -19.01 9.73
CA ARG A 354 7.21 -18.70 9.97
C ARG A 354 6.53 -18.15 8.71
N ARG A 355 7.22 -17.30 7.94
CA ARG A 355 6.74 -16.78 6.65
C ARG A 355 6.64 -17.88 5.60
N TYR A 356 7.62 -18.77 5.53
CA TYR A 356 7.56 -19.97 4.68
C TYR A 356 6.35 -20.86 5.02
N HIS A 357 6.07 -21.07 6.30
CA HIS A 357 4.87 -21.80 6.74
C HIS A 357 3.56 -21.14 6.28
N ILE A 358 3.49 -19.80 6.31
CA ILE A 358 2.34 -19.06 5.77
C ILE A 358 2.25 -19.25 4.25
N SER A 359 3.37 -19.20 3.53
CA SER A 359 3.43 -19.47 2.09
C SER A 359 2.95 -20.87 1.73
N GLU A 360 3.25 -21.89 2.54
CA GLU A 360 2.72 -23.25 2.32
C GLU A 360 1.20 -23.31 2.56
N LYS A 361 0.69 -22.60 3.58
CA LYS A 361 -0.76 -22.47 3.79
C LYS A 361 -1.48 -21.78 2.62
N CYS A 362 -0.83 -20.86 1.91
CA CYS A 362 -1.40 -20.24 0.71
C CYS A 362 -1.70 -21.26 -0.40
N LYS A 363 -0.89 -22.32 -0.53
CA LYS A 363 -1.12 -23.40 -1.52
C LYS A 363 -2.41 -24.16 -1.24
N ASP A 364 -2.68 -24.41 0.03
CA ASP A 364 -3.84 -25.18 0.50
C ASP A 364 -5.15 -24.37 0.52
N ALA A 365 -5.07 -23.04 0.52
CA ALA A 365 -6.24 -22.16 0.59
C ALA A 365 -7.13 -22.27 -0.65
N SER A 366 -8.45 -22.27 -0.47
CA SER A 366 -9.44 -22.26 -1.55
C SER A 366 -10.00 -20.85 -1.80
N ILE A 367 -10.20 -20.10 -0.71
CA ILE A 367 -10.73 -18.73 -0.72
C ILE A 367 -9.66 -17.80 -0.11
N ILE A 368 -9.24 -16.81 -0.89
CA ILE A 368 -8.18 -15.86 -0.52
C ILE A 368 -8.76 -14.46 -0.42
N GLY A 369 -8.58 -13.81 0.73
CA GLY A 369 -9.00 -12.43 0.96
C GLY A 369 -7.86 -11.44 0.76
N ILE A 370 -7.89 -10.63 -0.29
CA ILE A 370 -6.97 -9.51 -0.49
C ILE A 370 -7.41 -8.34 0.38
N VAL A 371 -6.62 -7.98 1.39
CA VAL A 371 -6.90 -6.86 2.29
C VAL A 371 -6.07 -5.65 1.88
N VAL A 372 -6.74 -4.61 1.41
CA VAL A 372 -6.11 -3.37 0.97
C VAL A 372 -6.03 -2.42 2.15
N SER A 373 -4.81 -2.25 2.69
CA SER A 373 -4.49 -1.38 3.82
C SER A 373 -3.55 -0.23 3.42
N THR A 374 -3.62 0.22 2.16
CA THR A 374 -2.94 1.43 1.69
C THR A 374 -3.70 2.04 0.52
N LEU A 375 -3.70 3.37 0.44
CA LEU A 375 -4.18 4.14 -0.72
C LEU A 375 -3.13 5.11 -1.28
N SER A 376 -1.94 5.15 -0.69
CA SER A 376 -0.90 6.14 -0.98
C SER A 376 0.38 5.52 -1.56
N VAL A 377 0.52 4.19 -1.49
CA VAL A 377 1.71 3.48 -1.99
C VAL A 377 1.57 3.29 -3.50
N GLN A 378 2.61 3.62 -4.26
CA GLN A 378 2.60 3.45 -5.72
C GLN A 378 2.41 1.97 -6.12
N LYS A 379 1.73 1.74 -7.26
CA LYS A 379 1.46 0.42 -7.85
C LYS A 379 0.60 -0.53 -7.00
N TYR A 380 -0.08 -0.05 -5.97
CA TYR A 380 -0.94 -0.90 -5.12
C TYR A 380 -2.13 -1.46 -5.91
N SER A 381 -2.75 -0.66 -6.79
CA SER A 381 -3.88 -1.06 -7.65
C SER A 381 -3.49 -2.19 -8.60
N GLU A 382 -2.37 -2.03 -9.27
CA GLU A 382 -1.85 -2.99 -10.24
C GLU A 382 -1.39 -4.27 -9.53
N THR A 383 -0.85 -4.14 -8.31
CA THR A 383 -0.57 -5.30 -7.44
C THR A 383 -1.85 -6.06 -7.10
N ILE A 384 -2.94 -5.37 -6.72
CA ILE A 384 -4.23 -6.01 -6.45
C ILE A 384 -4.76 -6.76 -7.68
N ASP A 385 -4.69 -6.13 -8.86
CA ASP A 385 -5.17 -6.75 -10.09
C ASP A 385 -4.30 -7.94 -10.53
N GLY A 386 -2.98 -7.84 -10.37
CA GLY A 386 -2.05 -8.96 -10.56
C GLY A 386 -2.34 -10.12 -9.61
N LEU A 387 -2.59 -9.84 -8.32
CA LEU A 387 -2.96 -10.85 -7.34
C LEU A 387 -4.29 -11.52 -7.67
N LYS A 388 -5.32 -10.76 -8.06
CA LYS A 388 -6.61 -11.33 -8.49
C LYS A 388 -6.42 -12.28 -9.66
N LYS A 389 -5.70 -11.86 -10.71
CA LYS A 389 -5.42 -12.69 -11.89
C LYS A 389 -4.69 -13.97 -11.51
N LEU A 390 -3.66 -13.86 -10.65
CA LEU A 390 -2.91 -15.01 -10.16
C LEU A 390 -3.79 -15.99 -9.36
N ILE A 391 -4.64 -15.50 -8.48
CA ILE A 391 -5.55 -16.32 -7.67
C ILE A 391 -6.54 -17.06 -8.57
N ILE A 392 -7.15 -16.37 -9.54
CA ILE A 392 -8.09 -16.96 -10.50
C ILE A 392 -7.39 -18.01 -11.37
N ALA A 393 -6.19 -17.70 -11.89
CA ALA A 393 -5.40 -18.63 -12.70
C ALA A 393 -5.03 -19.92 -11.93
N SER A 394 -4.88 -19.83 -10.61
CA SER A 394 -4.64 -20.99 -9.74
C SER A 394 -5.91 -21.79 -9.36
N GLY A 395 -7.08 -21.42 -9.90
CA GLY A 395 -8.36 -22.08 -9.59
C GLY A 395 -8.96 -21.72 -8.23
N LYS A 396 -8.51 -20.63 -7.61
CA LYS A 396 -8.93 -20.17 -6.27
C LYS A 396 -9.85 -18.95 -6.36
N LYS A 397 -10.60 -18.66 -5.30
CA LYS A 397 -11.57 -17.55 -5.27
C LYS A 397 -10.98 -16.31 -4.56
N PRO A 398 -10.82 -15.16 -5.26
CA PRO A 398 -10.37 -13.92 -4.63
C PRO A 398 -11.54 -13.07 -4.09
N TYR A 399 -11.38 -12.49 -2.90
CA TYR A 399 -12.24 -11.42 -2.38
C TYR A 399 -11.40 -10.22 -2.00
N VAL A 400 -11.84 -9.00 -2.31
CA VAL A 400 -11.11 -7.78 -1.96
C VAL A 400 -11.83 -7.04 -0.83
N PHE A 401 -11.08 -6.71 0.21
CA PHE A 401 -11.54 -5.94 1.36
C PHE A 401 -10.74 -4.65 1.43
N VAL A 402 -11.41 -3.51 1.30
CA VAL A 402 -10.77 -2.22 1.61
C VAL A 402 -10.93 -2.00 3.10
N VAL A 403 -9.84 -2.12 3.82
CA VAL A 403 -9.82 -2.02 5.28
C VAL A 403 -8.76 -1.00 5.64
N GLY A 404 -9.12 -0.02 6.46
CA GLY A 404 -8.15 0.93 7.02
C GLY A 404 -7.10 0.23 7.91
N ARG A 405 -6.89 0.75 9.12
CA ARG A 405 -6.10 0.05 10.13
C ARG A 405 -6.68 -1.36 10.36
N LEU A 406 -5.83 -2.37 10.21
CA LEU A 406 -6.19 -3.76 10.47
C LEU A 406 -6.52 -3.94 11.95
N ASN A 407 -7.58 -4.69 12.22
CA ASN A 407 -7.89 -5.13 13.58
C ASN A 407 -8.57 -6.51 13.52
N VAL A 408 -8.48 -7.25 14.63
CA VAL A 408 -9.03 -8.60 14.74
C VAL A 408 -10.53 -8.64 14.45
N PRO A 409 -11.38 -7.74 14.99
CA PRO A 409 -12.82 -7.77 14.74
C PRO A 409 -13.21 -7.63 13.26
N LYS A 410 -12.52 -6.77 12.50
CA LYS A 410 -12.84 -6.54 11.07
C LYS A 410 -12.61 -7.81 10.24
N LEU A 411 -11.54 -8.54 10.49
CA LEU A 411 -11.23 -9.78 9.75
C LEU A 411 -11.99 -11.00 10.27
N ALA A 412 -12.43 -10.99 11.54
CA ALA A 412 -13.21 -12.09 12.12
C ALA A 412 -14.59 -12.28 11.47
N ASN A 413 -15.16 -11.21 10.89
CA ASN A 413 -16.48 -11.25 10.26
C ASN A 413 -16.57 -12.12 9.00
N PHE A 414 -15.43 -12.48 8.41
CA PHE A 414 -15.34 -13.28 7.18
C PHE A 414 -14.66 -14.63 7.47
N SER A 415 -15.37 -15.51 8.19
CA SER A 415 -14.90 -16.84 8.57
C SER A 415 -14.62 -17.77 7.39
N GLU A 416 -15.25 -17.49 6.25
CA GLU A 416 -15.16 -18.25 4.99
C GLU A 416 -13.79 -18.11 4.31
N ILE A 417 -13.00 -17.10 4.69
CA ILE A 417 -11.69 -16.87 4.10
C ILE A 417 -10.67 -17.80 4.76
N ASP A 418 -9.90 -18.51 3.95
CA ASP A 418 -8.88 -19.44 4.43
C ASP A 418 -7.61 -18.69 4.84
N ILE A 419 -7.22 -17.71 4.03
CA ILE A 419 -6.02 -16.89 4.23
C ILE A 419 -6.25 -15.47 3.69
N TYR A 420 -5.70 -14.49 4.39
CA TYR A 420 -5.67 -13.11 3.93
C TYR A 420 -4.32 -12.78 3.30
N VAL A 421 -4.32 -11.89 2.33
CA VAL A 421 -3.12 -11.32 1.71
C VAL A 421 -3.19 -9.82 1.89
N ILE A 422 -2.26 -9.25 2.66
CA ILE A 422 -2.26 -7.83 2.97
C ILE A 422 -1.51 -7.02 1.91
N VAL A 423 -2.14 -5.99 1.37
CA VAL A 423 -1.51 -4.97 0.52
C VAL A 423 -1.41 -3.70 1.35
N ALA A 424 -0.24 -3.48 1.98
CA ALA A 424 0.08 -2.31 2.83
C ALA A 424 1.44 -1.70 2.44
N CYS A 425 1.91 -0.65 3.12
CA CYS A 425 3.28 -0.18 2.93
C CYS A 425 4.30 -1.26 3.36
N HIS A 426 5.54 -1.14 2.89
CA HIS A 426 6.59 -2.12 3.18
C HIS A 426 6.83 -2.34 4.68
N GLU A 427 6.58 -1.35 5.54
CA GLU A 427 6.70 -1.47 7.00
C GLU A 427 5.55 -2.23 7.67
N ASN A 428 4.33 -2.10 7.16
CA ASN A 428 3.14 -2.71 7.75
C ASN A 428 2.71 -4.01 7.06
N THR A 429 3.44 -4.48 6.04
CA THR A 429 3.11 -5.74 5.36
C THR A 429 3.38 -6.97 6.23
N MET A 430 4.29 -6.87 7.21
CA MET A 430 4.74 -7.98 8.06
C MET A 430 3.91 -8.08 9.34
N VAL A 431 2.63 -8.43 9.20
CA VAL A 431 1.73 -8.55 10.36
C VAL A 431 1.94 -9.88 11.10
N ASP A 432 2.05 -9.83 12.43
CA ASP A 432 2.04 -11.04 13.26
C ASP A 432 0.62 -11.63 13.26
N SER A 433 0.49 -12.85 12.72
CA SER A 433 -0.77 -13.56 12.63
C SER A 433 -1.25 -14.20 13.94
N LYS A 434 -0.57 -14.02 15.08
CA LYS A 434 -0.94 -14.68 16.35
C LYS A 434 -2.31 -14.23 16.86
N ASP A 435 -2.61 -12.95 16.70
CA ASP A 435 -3.85 -12.36 17.22
C ASP A 435 -5.02 -12.52 16.24
N PHE A 436 -4.75 -12.93 15.00
CA PHE A 436 -5.75 -13.08 13.96
C PHE A 436 -6.20 -14.53 13.80
N TYR A 437 -7.52 -14.74 13.67
CA TYR A 437 -8.12 -16.06 13.48
C TYR A 437 -7.62 -16.78 12.20
N LYS A 438 -7.20 -16.01 11.19
CA LYS A 438 -6.71 -16.51 9.90
C LYS A 438 -5.32 -15.94 9.62
N PRO A 439 -4.43 -16.72 8.97
CA PRO A 439 -3.10 -16.26 8.60
C PRO A 439 -3.16 -15.06 7.64
N ILE A 440 -2.13 -14.20 7.71
CA ILE A 440 -1.97 -13.02 6.85
C ILE A 440 -0.64 -13.16 6.10
N ALA A 441 -0.74 -13.41 4.79
CA ALA A 441 0.36 -13.50 3.86
C ALA A 441 0.70 -12.14 3.23
N THR A 442 1.92 -12.00 2.72
CA THR A 442 2.32 -10.88 1.86
C THR A 442 2.06 -11.21 0.39
N PRO A 443 2.01 -10.20 -0.51
CA PRO A 443 1.88 -10.45 -1.95
C PRO A 443 3.02 -11.29 -2.52
N PHE A 444 4.24 -11.15 -1.96
CA PHE A 444 5.39 -11.96 -2.33
C PHE A 444 5.18 -13.45 -2.01
N GLU A 445 4.71 -13.77 -0.80
CA GLU A 445 4.44 -15.15 -0.40
C GLU A 445 3.32 -15.78 -1.22
N LEU A 446 2.25 -15.02 -1.50
CA LEU A 446 1.20 -15.51 -2.36
C LEU A 446 1.74 -15.82 -3.76
N ASN A 447 2.53 -14.91 -4.33
CA ASN A 447 3.16 -15.12 -5.63
C ASN A 447 4.02 -16.38 -5.66
N LEU A 448 4.90 -16.53 -4.68
CA LEU A 448 5.78 -17.70 -4.55
C LEU A 448 4.96 -18.99 -4.46
N SER A 449 3.91 -18.99 -3.65
CA SER A 449 3.07 -20.16 -3.38
C SER A 449 2.27 -20.62 -4.60
N LEU A 450 1.59 -19.71 -5.30
CA LEU A 450 0.69 -20.04 -6.40
C LEU A 450 1.43 -20.33 -7.71
N ARG A 451 2.65 -19.80 -7.87
CA ARG A 451 3.54 -20.13 -8.99
C ARG A 451 4.37 -21.39 -8.76
N ASN A 452 4.27 -22.04 -7.60
CA ASN A 452 5.10 -23.19 -7.20
C ASN A 452 6.61 -22.91 -7.31
N GLU A 453 7.02 -21.67 -7.03
CA GLU A 453 8.44 -21.30 -7.01
C GLU A 453 9.12 -21.88 -5.76
N LYS A 454 10.41 -22.23 -5.89
CA LYS A 454 11.18 -22.77 -4.77
C LYS A 454 11.54 -21.64 -3.80
N TRP A 455 11.40 -21.90 -2.50
CA TRP A 455 11.89 -20.99 -1.46
C TRP A 455 13.42 -20.91 -1.50
N THR A 456 13.95 -19.79 -1.97
CA THR A 456 15.40 -19.51 -2.05
C THR A 456 15.95 -18.88 -0.77
N GLY A 457 15.07 -18.49 0.14
CA GLY A 457 15.39 -17.62 1.26
C GLY A 457 15.19 -16.15 0.96
N GLU A 458 15.17 -15.70 -0.30
CA GLU A 458 14.88 -14.29 -0.64
C GLU A 458 13.50 -13.89 -0.11
N TYR A 459 13.40 -12.68 0.45
CA TYR A 459 12.13 -12.15 0.95
C TYR A 459 11.98 -10.69 0.52
N ILE A 460 10.84 -10.35 -0.08
CA ILE A 460 10.60 -9.02 -0.65
C ILE A 460 9.34 -8.42 -0.05
N THR A 461 9.46 -7.22 0.53
CA THR A 461 8.33 -6.48 1.10
C THR A 461 7.86 -5.29 0.27
N ASP A 462 8.67 -4.82 -0.68
CA ASP A 462 8.37 -3.66 -1.52
C ASP A 462 7.63 -4.06 -2.81
N PHE A 463 6.42 -3.51 -3.02
CA PHE A 463 5.62 -3.76 -4.21
C PHE A 463 6.33 -3.39 -5.50
N GLY A 464 7.18 -2.37 -5.51
CA GLY A 464 7.95 -2.00 -6.70
C GLY A 464 8.80 -3.17 -7.23
N ARG A 465 9.31 -4.01 -6.33
CA ARG A 465 10.13 -5.20 -6.64
C ARG A 465 9.30 -6.47 -6.80
N VAL A 466 8.15 -6.58 -6.11
CA VAL A 466 7.24 -7.73 -6.23
C VAL A 466 6.44 -7.69 -7.54
N PHE A 467 5.99 -6.50 -7.95
CA PHE A 467 5.08 -6.31 -9.08
C PHE A 467 5.61 -6.86 -10.43
N PRO A 468 6.88 -6.62 -10.82
CA PRO A 468 7.43 -7.25 -12.03
C PRO A 468 7.39 -8.79 -11.98
N LYS A 469 7.61 -9.38 -10.79
CA LYS A 469 7.52 -10.84 -10.60
C LYS A 469 6.07 -11.34 -10.66
N LEU A 470 5.10 -10.53 -10.22
CA LEU A 470 3.67 -10.86 -10.30
C LEU A 470 3.18 -10.93 -11.76
N ILE A 471 3.61 -10.01 -12.62
CA ILE A 471 3.12 -9.92 -14.01
C ILE A 471 3.85 -10.85 -14.98
N LYS A 472 5.06 -11.29 -14.68
CA LYS A 472 6.02 -11.91 -15.62
C LYS A 472 5.45 -12.99 -16.57
N ASP A 473 4.38 -13.70 -16.19
CA ASP A 473 3.72 -14.72 -17.02
C ASP A 473 2.19 -14.59 -17.10
N LEU A 474 1.62 -13.42 -16.79
CA LEU A 474 0.17 -13.15 -16.84
C LEU A 474 -0.26 -12.38 -18.09
N SER A 475 0.58 -12.30 -19.12
CA SER A 475 0.18 -11.88 -20.46
C SER A 475 -0.74 -12.96 -21.05
N PHE A 476 -2.02 -12.86 -20.71
CA PHE A 476 -3.07 -13.44 -21.54
C PHE A 476 -3.06 -12.63 -22.83
N ASP A 477 -2.55 -13.23 -23.90
CA ASP A 477 -2.87 -12.75 -25.24
C ASP A 477 -4.40 -12.75 -25.34
N GLU A 478 -4.99 -11.62 -25.75
CA GLU A 478 -6.44 -11.44 -25.93
C GLU A 478 -7.05 -12.41 -26.97
N ASP A 479 -6.24 -13.33 -27.52
CA ASP A 479 -6.59 -14.33 -28.52
C ASP A 479 -6.82 -15.76 -27.97
N ASP A 480 -6.62 -16.01 -26.66
CA ASP A 480 -6.75 -17.36 -26.05
C ASP A 480 -8.20 -17.70 -25.60
N GLU A 481 -9.22 -16.96 -26.11
CA GLU A 481 -10.65 -17.29 -25.96
C GLU A 481 -11.10 -18.53 -26.78
N ASN A 482 -10.19 -19.18 -27.52
CA ASN A 482 -10.48 -20.31 -28.41
C ASN A 482 -9.87 -21.66 -27.99
N LYS A 483 -9.48 -21.86 -26.72
CA LYS A 483 -9.24 -23.23 -26.23
C LYS A 483 -10.57 -23.93 -26.04
N CYS A 484 -10.95 -24.75 -27.03
CA CYS A 484 -12.13 -25.60 -27.02
C CYS A 484 -12.32 -26.29 -25.67
N GLU A 485 -13.50 -26.07 -25.08
CA GLU A 485 -14.01 -26.83 -23.94
C GLU A 485 -13.91 -28.33 -24.25
N ILE A 486 -13.13 -29.07 -23.46
CA ILE A 486 -13.18 -30.54 -23.47
C ILE A 486 -14.37 -30.91 -22.59
N PRO A 487 -15.40 -31.62 -23.09
CA PRO A 487 -16.50 -32.12 -22.27
C PRO A 487 -15.97 -32.92 -21.06
N GLU A 488 -16.60 -32.80 -19.88
CA GLU A 488 -16.16 -33.48 -18.63
C GLU A 488 -15.95 -34.99 -18.82
N ASP A 489 -16.73 -35.59 -19.72
CA ASP A 489 -16.73 -36.98 -20.15
C ASP A 489 -15.56 -37.37 -21.08
N GLN A 490 -14.70 -36.42 -21.46
CA GLN A 490 -13.49 -36.64 -22.27
C GLN A 490 -12.19 -36.25 -21.56
N VAL A 491 -12.26 -35.80 -20.30
CA VAL A 491 -11.07 -35.53 -19.47
C VAL A 491 -10.73 -36.82 -18.74
N GLU A 492 -9.62 -37.48 -19.11
CA GLU A 492 -9.12 -38.64 -18.35
C GLU A 492 -8.97 -38.25 -16.86
N ASP A 493 -9.30 -39.15 -15.94
CA ASP A 493 -9.32 -38.92 -14.48
C ASP A 493 -8.00 -38.27 -13.95
N ASP A 494 -6.92 -38.48 -14.68
CA ASP A 494 -5.56 -38.02 -14.43
C ASP A 494 -5.30 -36.56 -14.86
N GLN A 495 -6.18 -35.98 -15.68
CA GLN A 495 -6.01 -34.68 -16.34
C GLN A 495 -6.90 -33.56 -15.75
N GLY A 496 -7.95 -33.91 -15.00
CA GLY A 496 -8.93 -32.95 -14.47
C GLY A 496 -8.71 -32.49 -13.02
N ASN A 497 -8.05 -33.31 -12.19
CA ASN A 497 -7.83 -33.03 -10.77
C ASN A 497 -6.33 -32.94 -10.48
N ILE A 498 -5.79 -31.72 -10.42
CA ILE A 498 -4.41 -31.52 -10.01
C ILE A 498 -4.34 -31.77 -8.50
N HIS A 499 -3.79 -32.91 -8.11
CA HIS A 499 -3.51 -33.24 -6.72
C HIS A 499 -2.18 -32.59 -6.30
N HIS A 500 -2.16 -31.89 -5.17
CA HIS A 500 -0.90 -31.53 -4.53
C HIS A 500 -0.84 -32.08 -3.11
N PHE A 501 0.36 -32.46 -2.67
CA PHE A 501 0.58 -32.90 -1.30
C PHE A 501 0.82 -31.68 -0.41
N SER A 502 -0.06 -31.45 0.56
CA SER A 502 0.06 -30.37 1.54
C SER A 502 1.16 -30.70 2.55
N LEU A 503 2.23 -29.91 2.55
CA LEU A 503 3.29 -30.01 3.57
C LEU A 503 2.81 -29.54 4.96
N VAL A 504 1.70 -28.79 5.03
CA VAL A 504 1.13 -28.29 6.29
C VAL A 504 0.31 -29.38 6.99
N THR A 505 -0.53 -30.09 6.23
CA THR A 505 -1.48 -31.07 6.78
C THR A 505 -1.01 -32.52 6.62
N GLY A 506 -0.01 -32.76 5.76
CA GLY A 506 0.44 -34.11 5.39
C GLY A 506 -0.58 -34.90 4.56
N ARG A 507 -1.54 -34.22 3.91
CA ARG A 507 -2.62 -34.84 3.12
C ARG A 507 -2.56 -34.41 1.67
N ILE A 508 -3.12 -35.23 0.79
CA ILE A 508 -3.35 -34.86 -0.61
C ILE A 508 -4.57 -33.92 -0.65
N VAL A 509 -4.38 -32.74 -1.22
CA VAL A 509 -5.41 -31.73 -1.44
C VAL A 509 -5.79 -31.76 -2.92
N ILE A 510 -7.08 -31.76 -3.21
CA ILE A 510 -7.63 -31.74 -4.58
C ILE A 510 -7.80 -30.28 -4.99
N GLN A 511 -7.12 -29.84 -6.05
CA GLN A 511 -7.40 -28.54 -6.67
C GLN A 511 -8.48 -28.71 -7.73
N ASN A 512 -9.70 -28.27 -7.43
CA ASN A 512 -10.76 -28.22 -8.42
C ASN A 512 -10.50 -27.08 -9.40
N LYS A 513 -10.14 -27.38 -10.65
CA LYS A 513 -10.27 -26.41 -11.75
C LYS A 513 -11.77 -26.26 -12.05
N ASN A 514 -12.44 -25.36 -11.34
CA ASN A 514 -13.84 -25.00 -11.62
C ASN A 514 -13.92 -24.18 -12.93
N GLN A 515 -13.79 -24.85 -14.08
CA GLN A 515 -14.21 -24.30 -15.37
C GLN A 515 -15.56 -24.86 -15.84
N SER A 516 -16.03 -26.00 -15.31
CA SER A 516 -17.20 -26.71 -15.84
C SER A 516 -18.56 -26.41 -15.17
N THR A 517 -18.62 -25.65 -14.06
CA THR A 517 -19.91 -25.42 -13.34
C THR A 517 -20.80 -24.32 -13.93
N LEU A 518 -20.41 -23.69 -15.06
CA LEU A 518 -21.14 -22.58 -15.68
C LEU A 518 -22.33 -22.98 -16.55
N GLN A 519 -22.43 -24.25 -17.00
CA GLN A 519 -23.49 -24.69 -17.91
C GLN A 519 -24.66 -25.43 -17.23
N GLN A 520 -24.50 -26.00 -16.03
CA GLN A 520 -25.58 -26.75 -15.36
C GLN A 520 -26.52 -25.92 -14.46
N GLN A 521 -26.17 -24.67 -14.11
CA GLN A 521 -27.01 -23.82 -13.24
C GLN A 521 -28.03 -22.93 -13.99
N GLN A 522 -28.02 -22.91 -15.32
CA GLN A 522 -28.92 -22.06 -16.12
C GLN A 522 -30.36 -22.61 -16.26
N GLN A 523 -30.67 -23.79 -15.72
CA GLN A 523 -32.00 -24.41 -15.85
C GLN A 523 -32.86 -24.42 -14.57
N GLN A 524 -32.43 -23.81 -13.44
CA GLN A 524 -33.18 -23.91 -12.17
C GLN A 524 -33.49 -22.58 -11.43
N GLN A 525 -33.25 -21.41 -12.01
CA GLN A 525 -33.57 -20.12 -11.34
C GLN A 525 -34.69 -19.35 -12.04
N GLN A 526 -35.91 -19.86 -11.94
CA GLN A 526 -37.14 -19.07 -12.04
C GLN A 526 -37.91 -19.23 -10.74
N THR A 527 -37.52 -18.50 -9.69
CA THR A 527 -38.38 -18.08 -8.56
C THR A 527 -37.48 -17.62 -7.41
N GLN A 528 -37.35 -16.31 -7.23
CA GLN A 528 -37.56 -15.62 -5.94
C GLN A 528 -37.23 -14.14 -6.10
N GLN A 529 -38.18 -13.34 -5.65
CA GLN A 529 -38.15 -11.90 -5.58
C GLN A 529 -37.44 -11.45 -4.29
N SER A 530 -36.87 -10.25 -4.35
CA SER A 530 -36.48 -9.33 -3.27
C SER A 530 -35.13 -9.52 -2.56
N GLY A 531 -34.20 -8.59 -2.83
CA GLY A 531 -33.23 -8.13 -1.81
C GLY A 531 -31.74 -8.12 -2.14
N ASP A 532 -31.29 -8.58 -3.32
CA ASP A 532 -29.86 -8.83 -3.54
C ASP A 532 -28.99 -7.58 -3.78
N LEU A 533 -27.87 -7.53 -3.05
CA LEU A 533 -26.76 -6.61 -3.21
C LEU A 533 -26.17 -6.71 -4.63
N ILE A 534 -26.36 -5.66 -5.43
CA ILE A 534 -25.89 -5.56 -6.80
C ILE A 534 -24.36 -5.45 -6.82
N SER A 535 -23.68 -6.43 -7.43
CA SER A 535 -22.26 -6.32 -7.79
C SER A 535 -22.08 -5.23 -8.85
N VAL A 536 -21.24 -4.24 -8.58
CA VAL A 536 -21.08 -3.03 -9.42
C VAL A 536 -20.39 -3.29 -10.78
N ASN A 537 -19.98 -4.52 -11.11
CA ASN A 537 -19.44 -4.84 -12.43
C ASN A 537 -19.95 -6.19 -12.95
N ASN A 538 -20.58 -6.19 -14.12
CA ASN A 538 -21.18 -7.35 -14.80
C ASN A 538 -20.20 -8.48 -15.19
N GLN A 539 -18.90 -8.31 -14.94
CA GLN A 539 -17.89 -9.37 -15.09
C GLN A 539 -17.82 -10.32 -13.87
N PHE A 540 -18.50 -10.00 -12.76
CA PHE A 540 -18.45 -10.76 -11.49
C PHE A 540 -19.65 -11.70 -11.27
N LYS A 541 -20.12 -12.41 -12.29
CA LYS A 541 -21.30 -13.30 -12.18
C LYS A 541 -21.12 -14.61 -11.37
N GLN A 542 -19.96 -14.87 -10.75
CA GLN A 542 -19.71 -16.12 -10.00
C GLN A 542 -20.08 -16.08 -8.50
N VAL A 543 -20.93 -15.14 -8.07
CA VAL A 543 -21.21 -14.85 -6.64
C VAL A 543 -22.27 -15.76 -5.99
N SER A 544 -22.92 -16.70 -6.70
CA SER A 544 -24.12 -17.40 -6.18
C SER A 544 -23.89 -18.23 -4.90
N LEU A 545 -22.78 -18.98 -4.80
CA LEU A 545 -22.56 -19.91 -3.67
C LEU A 545 -22.22 -19.23 -2.32
N VAL A 546 -21.70 -18.00 -2.34
CA VAL A 546 -21.37 -17.24 -1.11
C VAL A 546 -22.42 -16.16 -0.86
N GLY A 547 -23.10 -15.67 -1.92
CA GLY A 547 -24.30 -14.85 -1.79
C GLY A 547 -25.38 -15.56 -0.96
N GLU A 548 -25.63 -16.85 -1.23
CA GLU A 548 -26.56 -17.67 -0.43
C GLU A 548 -26.09 -17.88 1.01
N HIS A 549 -24.78 -18.03 1.26
CA HIS A 549 -24.32 -18.27 2.64
C HIS A 549 -24.30 -16.97 3.46
N LEU A 550 -23.96 -15.84 2.84
CA LEU A 550 -24.06 -14.50 3.46
C LEU A 550 -25.54 -14.12 3.69
N SER A 551 -26.44 -14.46 2.79
CA SER A 551 -27.88 -14.22 2.96
C SER A 551 -28.48 -15.08 4.08
N ASN A 552 -27.91 -16.27 4.34
CA ASN A 552 -28.31 -17.19 5.40
C ASN A 552 -27.68 -16.92 6.78
N LYS A 553 -26.80 -15.91 6.94
CA LYS A 553 -26.26 -15.56 8.27
C LYS A 553 -27.38 -15.04 9.18
N THR A 554 -27.48 -15.60 10.39
CA THR A 554 -28.45 -15.19 11.42
C THR A 554 -28.15 -13.82 12.01
N TYR A 555 -26.90 -13.35 11.90
CA TYR A 555 -26.46 -12.02 12.30
C TYR A 555 -25.92 -11.27 11.08
N LYS A 556 -26.66 -10.25 10.63
CA LYS A 556 -26.30 -9.40 9.47
C LYS A 556 -25.75 -8.02 9.88
N GLY A 557 -25.33 -7.89 11.14
CA GLY A 557 -24.92 -6.60 11.71
C GLY A 557 -26.13 -5.76 12.14
N LEU A 558 -26.05 -4.44 11.94
CA LEU A 558 -27.16 -3.50 12.18
C LEU A 558 -28.21 -3.64 11.06
N ASP A 559 -29.07 -4.66 11.15
CA ASP A 559 -30.26 -4.72 10.31
C ASP A 559 -31.16 -3.52 10.63
N MET A 560 -31.33 -2.62 9.66
CA MET A 560 -32.31 -1.55 9.77
C MET A 560 -33.70 -2.18 9.73
N ARG A 561 -34.26 -2.50 10.91
CA ARG A 561 -35.63 -2.97 11.12
C ARG A 561 -36.66 -1.87 10.85
N ILE A 562 -36.65 -1.32 9.63
CA ILE A 562 -37.51 -0.22 9.19
C ILE A 562 -38.96 -0.70 9.28
N GLY A 563 -39.76 -0.08 10.14
CA GLY A 563 -41.19 -0.38 10.31
C GLY A 563 -41.51 -1.54 11.26
N GLU A 564 -40.54 -2.37 11.65
CA GLU A 564 -40.74 -3.47 12.63
C GLU A 564 -40.46 -3.04 14.07
N THR A 565 -39.76 -1.91 14.25
CA THR A 565 -39.49 -1.36 15.59
C THR A 565 -40.58 -0.35 15.93
N PRO A 566 -41.47 -0.62 16.90
CA PRO A 566 -42.53 0.32 17.26
C PRO A 566 -41.92 1.63 17.74
N VAL A 567 -42.45 2.76 17.27
CA VAL A 567 -42.01 4.10 17.68
C VAL A 567 -42.30 4.25 19.18
N THR A 568 -41.25 4.24 20.00
CA THR A 568 -41.34 4.54 21.43
C THR A 568 -41.12 6.02 21.67
N THR A 569 -41.83 6.59 22.65
CA THR A 569 -41.57 7.95 23.12
C THR A 569 -40.13 8.05 23.62
N ALA A 570 -39.44 9.15 23.30
CA ALA A 570 -38.06 9.38 23.75
C ALA A 570 -37.96 9.24 25.28
N ILE A 571 -37.07 8.36 25.73
CA ILE A 571 -36.77 8.15 27.14
C ILE A 571 -35.49 8.92 27.43
N GLU A 572 -35.45 9.65 28.55
CA GLU A 572 -34.25 10.36 28.98
C GLU A 572 -33.10 9.35 29.17
N GLY A 573 -32.02 9.52 28.40
CA GLY A 573 -30.87 8.63 28.42
C GLY A 573 -30.04 8.78 29.69
N MET A 574 -29.17 7.81 29.95
CA MET A 574 -28.23 7.90 31.07
C MET A 574 -27.27 9.08 30.82
N SER A 575 -27.19 9.99 31.80
CA SER A 575 -26.25 11.11 31.78
C SER A 575 -24.96 10.74 32.51
N GLY A 576 -23.81 11.08 31.93
CA GLY A 576 -22.49 10.83 32.53
C GLY A 576 -21.43 10.42 31.51
N ILE A 577 -20.24 10.16 32.03
CA ILE A 577 -19.12 9.60 31.25
C ILE A 577 -19.36 8.08 31.16
N PRO A 578 -19.09 7.39 30.05
CA PRO A 578 -19.33 5.94 29.93
C PRO A 578 -18.67 5.07 31.02
N LYS A 579 -17.68 5.62 31.73
CA LYS A 579 -16.99 4.98 32.85
C LYS A 579 -17.71 5.15 34.21
N ASN A 580 -18.68 6.06 34.32
CA ASN A 580 -19.48 6.32 35.52
C ASN A 580 -20.74 7.12 35.12
N TYR A 581 -21.84 6.43 34.82
CA TYR A 581 -23.12 7.12 34.64
C TYR A 581 -23.63 7.60 36.00
N ASN A 582 -24.33 8.74 36.03
CA ASN A 582 -24.87 9.30 37.27
C ASN A 582 -25.88 8.37 37.98
N THR A 583 -26.41 7.38 37.26
CA THR A 583 -27.31 6.33 37.73
C THR A 583 -26.59 5.12 38.35
N ASP A 584 -25.28 4.97 38.14
CA ASP A 584 -24.47 3.88 38.71
C ASP A 584 -24.08 4.22 40.15
N LYS A 585 -25.07 4.42 41.02
CA LYS A 585 -24.86 4.36 42.47
C LYS A 585 -25.21 2.93 42.90
N ASN A 586 -24.18 2.11 43.17
CA ASN A 586 -24.20 0.89 44.02
C ASN A 586 -23.60 -0.41 43.43
N ASN A 587 -22.91 -0.39 42.28
CA ASN A 587 -22.17 -1.56 41.81
C ASN A 587 -20.65 -1.27 41.83
N LEU A 588 -20.07 -1.32 43.04
CA LEU A 588 -18.62 -1.43 43.27
C LEU A 588 -18.30 -2.84 43.77
#